data_AF-A0A9X1Y5I2-F1
#
_entry.id   AF-A0A9X1Y5I2-F1
#
_cell.length_a   1.000
_cell.length_b   1.000
_cell.length_c   1.000
_cell.angle_alpha   90.00
_cell.angle_beta   90.00
_cell.angle_gamma   90.00
#
_symmetry.space_group_name_H-M   'P 1'
#
loop_
_entity.id
_entity.type
_entity.pdbx_description
1 polymer ?
#
loop_
_entity_poly.entity_id
_entity_poly.type
_entity_poly.pdbx_seq_one_letter_code
_entity_poly.pdbx_strand_id
1 'polypeptide(L)' 'MGRITVVQFREYRQHQLELLDHGKAGYQVIIHPPARLGGPREVPRGQEPRTFAEMIQAAKEEIDVIMGPRPPPRMGWSRG' A
#
# COMPACT_ATOMS: atom_id res chain seq x y z
N MET A 1 -19.11 -16.07 8.03
CA MET A 1 -17.67 -15.77 8.09
C MET A 1 -17.08 -16.01 6.70
N GLY A 2 -16.80 -14.94 5.94
CA GLY A 2 -16.15 -15.05 4.65
C GLY A 2 -14.71 -15.53 4.85
N ARG A 3 -14.31 -16.60 4.16
CA ARG A 3 -12.94 -17.10 4.23
C ARG A 3 -12.06 -16.19 3.38
N ILE A 4 -10.94 -15.76 3.94
CA ILE A 4 -9.87 -15.15 3.15
C ILE A 4 -9.37 -16.21 2.16
N THR A 5 -9.42 -15.88 0.88
CA THR A 5 -9.03 -16.78 -0.21
C THR A 5 -7.53 -16.71 -0.43
N VAL A 6 -6.96 -15.50 -0.39
CA VAL A 6 -5.52 -15.25 -0.59
C VAL A 6 -5.04 -14.13 0.32
N VAL A 7 -3.86 -14.32 0.92
CA VAL A 7 -3.10 -13.28 1.61
C VAL A 7 -1.78 -13.07 0.87
N GLN A 8 -1.43 -11.83 0.54
CA GLN A 8 -0.12 -11.48 -0.01
C GLN A 8 0.51 -10.33 0.78
N PHE A 9 1.82 -10.39 0.97
CA PHE A 9 2.59 -9.30 1.57
C PHE A 9 3.49 -8.68 0.51
N ARG A 10 3.54 -7.34 0.47
CA ARG A 10 4.42 -6.58 -0.43
C ARG A 10 5.06 -5.44 0.32
N GLU A 11 6.32 -5.17 0.06
CA GLU A 11 7.01 -4.02 0.66
C GLU A 11 6.94 -2.80 -0.26
N TYR A 12 6.69 -1.63 0.32
CA TYR A 12 6.75 -0.34 -0.37
C TYR A 12 7.25 0.77 0.56
N ARG A 13 8.36 1.42 0.20
CA ARG A 13 8.99 2.50 1.00
C ARG A 13 9.06 2.20 2.51
N GLN A 14 9.58 1.03 2.88
CA GLN A 14 9.71 0.56 4.28
C GLN A 14 8.39 0.27 5.01
N HIS A 15 7.26 0.33 4.31
CA HIS A 15 5.96 -0.14 4.78
C HIS A 15 5.70 -1.52 4.22
N GLN A 16 4.97 -2.34 4.97
CA GLN A 16 4.50 -3.64 4.52
C GLN A 16 3.01 -3.53 4.19
N LEU A 17 2.64 -3.89 2.97
CA LEU A 17 1.27 -3.97 2.51
C LEU A 17 0.81 -5.41 2.65
N GLU A 18 -0.20 -5.64 3.46
CA GLU A 18 -0.93 -6.90 3.53
C GLU A 18 -2.18 -6.80 2.67
N LEU A 19 -2.32 -7.76 1.76
CA LEU A 19 -3.34 -7.78 0.74
C LEU A 19 -4.21 -9.01 0.97
N LEU A 20 -5.49 -8.80 1.20
CA LEU A 20 -6.47 -9.82 1.53
C LEU A 20 -7.51 -9.89 0.41
N ASP A 21 -7.60 -11.05 -0.23
CA ASP A 21 -8.64 -11.35 -1.22
C ASP A 21 -9.73 -12.20 -0.57
N HIS A 22 -10.93 -11.65 -0.46
CA HIS A 22 -12.11 -12.36 0.05
C HIS A 22 -13.00 -12.91 -1.07
N GLY A 23 -12.48 -12.99 -2.29
CA GLY A 23 -13.19 -13.44 -3.49
C GLY A 23 -14.39 -12.54 -3.78
N LYS A 24 -15.61 -13.10 -3.66
CA LYS A 24 -16.86 -12.36 -3.93
C LYS A 24 -17.13 -11.21 -2.95
N ALA A 25 -16.48 -11.19 -1.78
CA ALA A 25 -16.62 -10.12 -0.80
C ALA A 25 -15.63 -8.95 -1.04
N GLY A 26 -14.84 -9.02 -2.11
CA GLY A 26 -13.94 -7.96 -2.54
C GLY A 26 -12.54 -8.03 -1.92
N TYR A 27 -11.79 -6.97 -2.13
CA TYR A 27 -10.38 -6.86 -1.74
C TYR A 27 -10.22 -5.95 -0.52
N GLN A 28 -9.22 -6.25 0.30
CA GLN A 28 -8.85 -5.45 1.44
C GLN A 28 -7.32 -5.29 1.46
N VAL A 29 -6.86 -4.09 1.80
CA VAL A 29 -5.43 -3.77 1.86
C VAL A 29 -5.16 -3.12 3.19
N ILE A 30 -4.17 -3.63 3.92
CA ILE A 30 -3.73 -3.13 5.21
C ILE A 30 -2.29 -2.63 5.04
N ILE A 31 -2.07 -1.37 5.39
CA ILE A 31 -0.74 -0.77 5.45
C ILE A 31 -0.20 -0.99 6.86
N HIS A 32 0.92 -1.69 6.95
CA HIS A 32 1.74 -1.84 8.15
C HIS A 32 2.91 -0.86 8.06
N PRO A 33 2.81 0.31 8.70
CA PRO A 33 3.93 1.22 8.79
C PRO A 33 5.05 0.64 9.68
N PRO A 34 6.31 1.07 9.48
CA PRO A 34 7.37 0.75 10.41
C PRO A 34 7.05 1.35 11.79
N ALA A 35 7.49 0.68 12.87
CA ALA A 35 7.08 0.99 14.25
C ALA A 35 7.19 2.47 14.68
N ARG A 36 8.08 3.24 14.04
CA ARG A 36 8.28 4.68 14.28
C ARG A 36 7.21 5.59 13.66
N LEU A 37 6.43 5.11 12.70
CA LEU A 37 5.45 5.88 11.92
C LEU A 37 4.00 5.62 12.34
N GLY A 38 3.73 4.58 13.12
CA GLY A 38 2.40 4.29 13.66
C GLY A 38 2.07 2.79 13.69
N GLY A 39 0.77 2.50 13.78
CA GLY A 39 0.22 1.14 13.76
C GLY A 39 -0.44 0.78 12.42
N PRO A 40 -0.79 -0.50 12.21
CA PRO A 40 -1.44 -0.97 11.01
C PRO A 40 -2.77 -0.26 10.75
N ARG A 41 -3.08 -0.01 9.48
CA ARG A 41 -4.33 0.64 9.07
C ARG A 41 -4.89 0.07 7.78
N GLU A 42 -6.21 -0.02 7.69
CA GLU A 42 -6.91 -0.46 6.47
C GLU A 42 -7.09 0.70 5.50
N VAL A 43 -6.83 0.43 4.22
CA VAL A 43 -7.11 1.36 3.12
C VAL A 43 -8.61 1.35 2.84
N PRO A 44 -9.29 2.50 2.85
CA PRO A 44 -10.73 2.56 2.62
C PRO A 44 -11.07 2.08 1.20
N ARG A 45 -12.04 1.17 1.11
CA ARG A 45 -12.48 0.57 -0.16
C ARG A 45 -13.23 1.56 -1.07
N GLY A 46 -13.68 2.70 -0.52
CA GLY A 46 -14.53 3.67 -1.22
C GLY A 46 -15.96 3.17 -1.42
N GLN A 47 -16.79 3.98 -2.08
CA GLN A 47 -18.16 3.60 -2.47
C GLN A 47 -18.20 2.77 -3.76
N GLU A 48 -17.18 2.87 -4.61
CA GLU A 48 -17.12 2.16 -5.89
C GLU A 48 -16.35 0.84 -5.76
N PRO A 49 -16.75 -0.20 -6.50
CA PRO A 49 -16.02 -1.47 -6.53
C PRO A 49 -14.64 -1.26 -7.15
N ARG A 50 -13.61 -1.21 -6.31
CA ARG A 50 -12.21 -1.10 -6.74
C ARG A 50 -11.59 -2.46 -7.00
N THR A 51 -10.84 -2.54 -8.08
CA THR A 51 -9.97 -3.67 -8.37
C THR A 51 -8.82 -3.75 -7.37
N PHE A 52 -8.18 -4.92 -7.29
CA PHE A 52 -7.01 -5.14 -6.45
C PHE A 52 -5.86 -4.17 -6.78
N ALA A 53 -5.66 -3.86 -8.06
CA ALA A 53 -4.62 -2.93 -8.52
C ALA A 53 -4.89 -1.50 -8.03
N GLU A 54 -6.14 -1.06 -8.08
CA GLU A 54 -6.55 0.27 -7.61
C GLU A 54 -6.38 0.39 -6.08
N MET A 55 -6.72 -0.65 -5.33
CA MET A 55 -6.52 -0.67 -3.88
C MET A 55 -5.02 -0.58 -3.51
N ILE A 56 -4.15 -1.27 -4.25
CA ILE A 56 -2.70 -1.15 -4.07
C ILE A 56 -2.22 0.26 -4.41
N GLN A 57 -2.73 0.84 -5.50
CA GLN A 57 -2.34 2.18 -5.93
C GLN A 57 -2.74 3.23 -4.89
N ALA A 58 -3.97 3.17 -4.37
CA ALA A 58 -4.43 4.03 -3.28
C ALA A 58 -3.56 3.87 -2.02
N ALA A 59 -3.16 2.64 -1.66
CA ALA A 59 -2.27 2.39 -0.54
C ALA A 59 -0.89 3.07 -0.71
N LYS A 60 -0.34 3.02 -1.93
CA LYS A 60 0.93 3.66 -2.27
C LYS A 60 0.84 5.17 -2.23
N GLU A 61 -0.26 5.73 -2.75
CA GLU A 61 -0.51 7.17 -2.72
C GLU A 61 -0.60 7.69 -1.29
N GLU A 62 -1.28 6.97 -0.40
CA GLU A 62 -1.31 7.29 1.01
C GLU A 62 0.09 7.27 1.67
N ILE A 63 0.90 6.25 1.36
CA ILE A 63 2.28 6.17 1.84
C ILE A 63 3.12 7.33 1.29
N ASP A 64 2.93 7.68 0.02
CA ASP A 64 3.66 8.76 -0.63
C ASP A 64 3.28 10.13 -0.07
N VAL A 65 2.02 10.35 0.31
CA VAL A 65 1.58 11.56 1.02
C VAL A 65 2.27 11.69 2.38
N ILE A 66 2.40 10.60 3.14
CA ILE A 66 3.03 10.59 4.47
C ILE A 66 4.54 10.78 4.37
N MET A 67 5.18 10.05 3.46
CA MET A 67 6.63 10.08 3.28
C MET A 67 7.09 11.37 2.57
N GLY A 68 6.15 12.14 2.02
CA GLY A 68 6.44 13.30 1.20
C GLY A 68 6.98 12.93 -0.19
N PRO A 69 7.22 13.95 -1.04
CA PRO A 69 7.77 13.74 -2.37
C PRO A 69 9.05 12.91 -2.28
N ARG A 70 9.17 11.90 -3.14
CA ARG A 70 10.41 11.14 -3.25
C ARG A 70 11.51 12.16 -3.53
N PRO A 71 12.60 12.22 -2.74
CA PRO A 71 13.69 13.11 -3.08
C PRO A 71 14.10 12.80 -4.53
N PRO A 72 14.30 13.83 -5.38
CA PRO A 72 14.71 13.60 -6.75
C PRO A 72 15.91 12.65 -6.73
N PRO A 73 16.00 11.69 -7.66
CA PRO A 73 17.19 10.86 -7.76
C PRO A 73 18.38 11.81 -7.78
N ARG A 74 19.30 11.68 -6.82
CA ARG A 74 20.50 12.52 -6.78
C ARG A 74 21.15 12.33 -8.14
N MET A 75 21.03 13.35 -8.99
CA MET A 75 21.57 13.32 -10.34
C MET A 75 23.07 13.21 -10.13
N GLY A 76 23.57 11.98 -10.28
CA GLY A 76 24.97 11.67 -10.08
C GLY A 76 25.76 12.62 -10.96
N TRP A 77 26.77 13.26 -10.37
CA TRP A 77 27.84 13.93 -11.09
C TRP A 77 28.24 13.08 -12.29
N SER A 78 27.82 13.48 -13.49
CA SER A 78 28.55 13.14 -14.70
C SER A 78 29.85 13.92 -14.61
N ARG A 79 30.91 13.25 -14.14
CA ARG A 79 32.28 13.67 -14.43
C ARG A 79 32.50 13.44 -15.92
N GLY A 80 32.61 14.53 -16.67
CA GLY A 80 33.19 14.60 -18.00
C GLY A 80 34.17 15.75 -18.00
#